data_AF-A0A2V7S7A9-F1
#
_entry.id   AF-A0A2V7S7A9-F1
#
_cell.length_a   1.000
_cell.length_b   1.000
_cell.length_c   1.000
_cell.angle_alpha   90.00
_cell.angle_beta   90.00
_cell.angle_gamma   90.00
#
_symmetry.space_group_name_H-M   'P 1'
#
loop_
_entity.id
_entity.type
_entity.pdbx_description
1 polymer ?
#
loop_
_entity_poly.entity_id
_entity_poly.type
_entity_poly.pdbx_seq_one_letter_code
_entity_poly.pdbx_strand_id
1 'polypeptide(L)'
;MSGEAAPLRRQALPAAGRPEAFPADADFPQLAVAGDPGLMLEVFRAHLKPVAGPRYHIEDCAPFRFRCRQSTSRCVLQYTLRVVDTATGRRRDQWVTGLVYARAGEAERLWREMQAGDPRREIPSAWLTFEPVDFIPHLQMVVQVFPYDRRLPQLSRVMNGALRRLDPLLLARLGGGRGEWHSTDATVEPTRYRTELGAALKYAIQAHDTLTRRTETLRCYLKVYRNEQGSDTFRLLRSWSERTADGRRPPPYAVVRPIAYVSELRTLALEEAPGASLQQILLQGLDGAGAARAVARAAAAFNQDDVGITRRHTVADQLHDVRLAATLVQWACPDLRARVEAITAAVAAGLEDVRPAPIHADLKPDHIFLSGEQVIFIDLDSVALGDPVRDPAHLVAYVAGRVGLDSVPAARARAWAAAFVAEYFDRVPAPWRKRFALHCAGALIEVASGLFRHQEPRWREQVAAAVVEAERAMSGDLG
;
A
#
# COMPACT_ATOMS: atom_id res chain seq x y z
N MET A 1 -4.11 2.11 -31.98
CA MET A 1 -4.42 3.14 -30.97
C MET A 1 -3.83 2.69 -29.65
N SER A 2 -2.66 3.21 -29.37
CA SER A 2 -1.82 2.96 -28.20
C SER A 2 -2.54 3.45 -26.95
N GLY A 3 -3.13 2.53 -26.20
CA GLY A 3 -3.64 2.79 -24.85
C GLY A 3 -2.46 3.00 -23.92
N GLU A 4 -2.08 4.26 -23.73
CA GLU A 4 -1.14 4.67 -22.70
C GLU A 4 -1.77 4.35 -21.35
N ALA A 5 -1.34 3.24 -20.74
CA ALA A 5 -1.73 2.88 -19.38
C ALA A 5 -1.24 3.99 -18.45
N ALA A 6 -2.18 4.80 -17.96
CA ALA A 6 -1.92 5.87 -17.03
C ALA A 6 -1.13 5.32 -15.82
N PRO A 7 -0.07 6.01 -15.36
CA PRO A 7 0.74 5.53 -14.26
C PRO A 7 -0.11 5.42 -12.99
N LEU A 8 -0.17 4.23 -12.40
CA LEU A 8 -0.53 4.02 -11.00
C LEU A 8 0.33 4.96 -10.16
N ARG A 9 -0.31 6.00 -9.59
CA ARG A 9 0.23 7.11 -8.77
C ARG A 9 1.77 7.22 -8.89
N ARG A 10 2.27 8.00 -9.88
CA ARG A 10 3.36 8.90 -9.50
C ARG A 10 2.77 9.71 -8.37
N GLN A 11 3.22 9.50 -7.13
CA GLN A 11 2.85 10.32 -5.99
C GLN A 11 3.36 11.73 -6.29
N ALA A 12 2.57 12.45 -7.11
CA ALA A 12 2.82 13.83 -7.43
C ALA A 12 2.77 14.59 -6.11
N LEU A 13 3.76 15.47 -5.92
CA LEU A 13 3.82 16.37 -4.79
C LEU A 13 2.49 17.13 -4.73
N PRO A 14 1.74 17.06 -3.62
CA PRO A 14 0.53 17.84 -3.49
C PRO A 14 0.88 19.32 -3.60
N ALA A 15 -0.03 20.12 -4.17
CA ALA A 15 0.10 21.57 -4.19
C ALA A 15 0.33 22.10 -2.76
N ALA A 16 1.23 23.07 -2.61
CA ALA A 16 1.65 23.65 -1.33
C ALA A 16 0.47 24.22 -0.52
N GLY A 17 -0.20 23.37 0.24
CA GLY A 17 -1.07 23.75 1.36
C GLY A 17 -0.23 23.92 2.63
N ARG A 18 -0.73 24.69 3.61
CA ARG A 18 -0.07 24.78 4.91
C ARG A 18 0.01 23.37 5.53
N PRO A 19 1.19 22.94 6.01
CA PRO A 19 1.32 21.63 6.62
C PRO A 19 0.47 21.55 7.89
N GLU A 20 -0.30 20.47 8.00
CA GLU A 20 -1.05 20.18 9.21
C GLU A 20 -0.08 19.65 10.27
N ALA A 21 0.33 20.52 11.19
CA ALA A 21 1.30 20.19 12.22
C ALA A 21 0.83 19.03 13.09
N PHE A 22 1.78 18.15 13.44
CA PHE A 22 1.55 17.07 14.40
C PHE A 22 1.26 17.65 15.79
N PRO A 23 0.49 16.95 16.62
CA PRO A 23 0.38 17.28 18.04
C PRO A 23 1.76 17.29 18.71
N ALA A 24 1.92 18.14 19.73
CA ALA A 24 3.12 18.09 20.56
C ALA A 24 3.20 16.75 21.30
N ASP A 25 4.36 16.12 21.25
CA ASP A 25 4.63 14.84 21.90
C ASP A 25 5.86 14.99 22.80
N ALA A 26 5.70 14.74 24.09
CA ALA A 26 6.77 14.94 25.08
C ALA A 26 7.92 13.95 24.91
N ASP A 27 7.62 12.74 24.43
CA ASP A 27 8.62 11.71 24.17
C ASP A 27 9.33 11.94 22.83
N PHE A 28 8.68 12.67 21.91
CA PHE A 28 9.21 13.00 20.59
C PHE A 28 9.06 14.49 20.23
N PRO A 29 9.77 15.39 20.94
CA PRO A 29 9.73 16.82 20.62
C PRO A 29 10.20 17.12 19.18
N GLN A 30 11.00 16.22 18.60
CA GLN A 30 11.52 16.34 17.24
C GLN A 30 10.42 16.21 16.17
N LEU A 31 9.23 15.69 16.51
CA LEU A 31 8.10 15.59 15.57
C LEU A 31 7.58 16.97 15.13
N ALA A 32 7.78 18.02 15.93
CA ALA A 32 7.45 19.37 15.52
C ALA A 32 8.23 19.82 14.27
N VAL A 33 9.48 19.35 14.15
CA VAL A 33 10.32 19.60 12.97
C VAL A 33 10.10 18.52 11.91
N ALA A 34 10.14 17.25 12.30
CA ALA A 34 10.06 16.13 11.36
C ALA A 34 8.72 16.05 10.62
N GLY A 35 7.62 16.48 11.23
CA GLY A 35 6.32 16.56 10.59
C GLY A 35 6.15 17.77 9.67
N ASP A 36 7.03 18.78 9.74
CA ASP A 36 6.95 20.00 8.94
C ASP A 36 7.77 19.86 7.64
N PRO A 37 7.13 19.87 6.46
CA PRO A 37 7.82 19.70 5.19
C PRO A 37 8.83 20.82 4.88
N GLY A 38 8.53 22.07 5.29
CA GLY A 38 9.38 23.22 5.04
C GLY A 38 10.64 23.21 5.92
N LEU A 39 10.50 22.87 7.20
CA LEU A 39 11.65 22.69 8.08
C LEU A 39 12.48 21.48 7.65
N MET A 40 11.84 20.35 7.29
CA MET A 40 12.56 19.17 6.81
C MET A 40 13.27 19.40 5.47
N LEU A 41 12.75 20.25 4.60
CA LEU A 41 13.45 20.66 3.37
C LEU A 41 14.81 21.28 3.70
N GLU A 42 14.86 22.22 4.62
CA GLU A 42 16.11 22.87 5.04
C GLU A 42 17.05 21.89 5.75
N VAL A 43 16.51 21.02 6.60
CA VAL A 43 17.28 19.94 7.24
C VAL A 43 17.93 19.02 6.19
N PHE A 44 17.17 18.56 5.19
CA PHE A 44 17.72 17.69 4.16
C PHE A 44 18.73 18.41 3.26
N ARG A 45 18.54 19.70 2.95
CA ARG A 45 19.54 20.52 2.23
C ARG A 45 20.86 20.64 2.98
N ALA A 46 20.79 20.80 4.30
CA ALA A 46 21.99 20.94 5.13
C ALA A 46 22.72 19.61 5.37
N HIS A 47 21.98 18.50 5.44
CA HIS A 47 22.53 17.22 5.92
C HIS A 47 22.70 16.14 4.85
N LEU A 48 21.90 16.09 3.77
CA LEU A 48 22.07 15.05 2.76
C LEU A 48 23.28 15.33 1.88
N LYS A 49 24.33 14.52 2.04
CA LYS A 49 25.59 14.65 1.32
C LYS A 49 25.48 13.99 -0.06
N PRO A 50 25.64 14.73 -1.17
CA PRO A 50 25.74 14.14 -2.50
C PRO A 50 26.92 13.17 -2.59
N VAL A 51 26.73 12.03 -3.26
CA VAL A 51 27.89 11.19 -3.63
C VAL A 51 28.69 11.90 -4.72
N ALA A 52 30.03 11.79 -4.70
CA ALA A 52 30.94 12.48 -5.61
C ALA A 52 30.46 12.40 -7.08
N GLY A 53 30.32 13.55 -7.74
CA GLY A 53 29.73 13.66 -9.08
C GLY A 53 28.85 14.91 -9.24
N PRO A 54 27.61 14.79 -9.76
CA PRO A 54 26.73 15.94 -10.01
C PRO A 54 26.40 16.72 -8.74
N ARG A 55 26.29 18.05 -8.87
CA ARG A 55 25.74 18.89 -7.80
C ARG A 55 24.22 18.77 -7.84
N TYR A 56 23.64 18.26 -6.76
CA TYR A 56 22.19 18.13 -6.63
C TYR A 56 21.63 19.26 -5.76
N HIS A 57 20.48 19.78 -6.15
CA HIS A 57 19.68 20.69 -5.33
C HIS A 57 18.34 20.02 -4.98
N ILE A 58 17.93 20.11 -3.72
CA ILE A 58 16.62 19.63 -3.27
C ILE A 58 15.65 20.80 -3.38
N GLU A 59 14.75 20.75 -4.37
CA GLU A 59 13.74 21.79 -4.63
C GLU A 59 12.59 21.72 -3.62
N ASP A 60 12.14 20.51 -3.29
CA ASP A 60 10.91 20.28 -2.51
C ASP A 60 11.02 19.03 -1.63
N CYS A 61 10.25 18.98 -0.55
CA CYS A 61 10.17 17.89 0.40
C CYS A 61 8.72 17.69 0.82
N ALA A 62 8.17 16.48 0.63
CA ALA A 62 6.83 16.14 1.09
C ALA A 62 6.84 14.84 1.91
N PRO A 63 6.35 14.85 3.17
CA PRO A 63 6.08 13.61 3.89
C PRO A 63 4.94 12.86 3.22
N PHE A 64 5.09 11.55 3.06
CA PHE A 64 4.03 10.69 2.52
C PHE A 64 3.72 9.51 3.44
N ARG A 65 4.47 9.37 4.54
CA ARG A 65 4.20 8.32 5.51
C ARG A 65 4.70 8.62 6.91
N PHE A 66 3.88 8.29 7.89
CA PHE A 66 4.21 8.31 9.30
C PHE A 66 3.87 6.97 9.97
N ARG A 67 4.78 6.48 10.81
CA ARG A 67 4.56 5.32 11.66
C ARG A 67 5.21 5.57 13.02
N CYS A 68 4.40 5.86 14.02
CA CYS A 68 4.77 5.76 15.42
C CYS A 68 4.16 4.48 15.99
N ARG A 69 4.94 3.74 16.77
CA ARG A 69 4.39 2.70 17.64
C ARG A 69 4.51 3.25 19.05
N GLN A 70 3.36 3.53 19.68
CA GLN A 70 3.30 4.16 20.99
C GLN A 70 3.99 3.36 22.12
N SER A 71 4.32 2.09 21.86
CA SER A 71 5.11 1.24 22.76
C SER A 71 6.60 1.12 22.40
N THR A 72 7.11 1.89 21.44
CA THR A 72 8.53 1.87 21.06
C THR A 72 9.18 3.24 21.20
N SER A 73 10.49 3.25 21.47
CA SER A 73 11.32 4.46 21.53
C SER A 73 11.57 5.13 20.17
N ARG A 74 10.74 4.87 19.14
CA ARG A 74 11.03 5.33 17.78
C ARG A 74 9.79 5.64 16.91
N CYS A 75 9.89 6.76 16.20
CA CYS A 75 8.99 7.16 15.10
C CYS A 75 9.69 6.98 13.74
N VAL A 76 8.91 6.69 12.70
CA VAL A 76 9.40 6.54 11.33
C VAL A 76 8.62 7.45 10.39
N LEU A 77 9.34 8.26 9.63
CA LEU A 77 8.81 9.17 8.62
C LEU A 77 9.41 8.83 7.26
N GLN A 78 8.59 8.87 6.21
CA GLN A 78 9.06 8.75 4.83
C GLN A 78 8.69 10.01 4.05
N TYR A 79 9.64 10.49 3.24
CA TYR A 79 9.56 11.72 2.47
C TYR A 79 9.88 11.46 1.01
N THR A 80 9.24 12.22 0.14
CA THR A 80 9.61 12.37 -1.26
C THR A 80 10.34 13.70 -1.41
N LEU A 81 11.58 13.65 -1.89
CA LEU A 81 12.38 14.82 -2.20
C LEU A 81 12.40 15.04 -3.72
N ARG A 82 12.03 16.23 -4.17
CA ARG A 82 12.25 16.64 -5.57
C ARG A 82 13.69 17.10 -5.69
N VAL A 83 14.48 16.36 -6.44
CA VAL A 83 15.92 16.63 -6.62
C VAL A 83 16.18 17.05 -8.06
N VAL A 84 17.01 18.09 -8.23
CA VAL A 84 17.47 18.59 -9.52
C VAL A 84 18.96 18.41 -9.63
N ASP A 85 19.39 17.75 -10.69
CA ASP A 85 20.79 17.79 -11.12
C ASP A 85 21.08 19.18 -11.70
N THR A 86 21.93 19.95 -11.03
CA THR A 86 22.22 21.33 -11.47
C THR A 86 23.05 21.40 -12.75
N ALA A 87 23.68 20.30 -13.18
CA ALA A 87 24.42 20.24 -14.43
C ALA A 87 23.51 19.97 -15.63
N THR A 88 22.51 19.09 -15.48
CA THR A 88 21.61 18.69 -16.57
C THR A 88 20.23 19.33 -16.52
N GLY A 89 19.87 19.95 -15.39
CA GLY A 89 18.51 20.44 -15.12
C GLY A 89 17.48 19.32 -14.92
N ARG A 90 17.92 18.05 -14.93
CA ARG A 90 17.01 16.91 -14.83
C ARG A 90 16.43 16.82 -13.43
N ARG A 91 15.10 16.74 -13.35
CA ARG A 91 14.36 16.53 -12.11
C ARG A 91 14.08 15.05 -11.87
N ARG A 92 14.17 14.60 -10.62
CA ARG A 92 13.76 13.27 -10.18
C ARG A 92 13.22 13.29 -8.75
N ASP A 93 12.45 12.27 -8.41
CA ASP A 93 12.00 12.04 -7.04
C ASP A 93 12.94 11.06 -6.33
N GLN A 94 13.33 11.40 -5.10
CA GLN A 94 14.15 10.58 -4.23
C GLN A 94 13.39 10.31 -2.93
N TRP A 95 13.17 9.04 -2.61
CA TRP A 95 12.59 8.69 -1.31
C TRP A 95 13.64 8.63 -0.22
N VAL A 96 13.27 9.18 0.93
CA VAL A 96 14.12 9.25 2.13
C VAL A 96 13.30 8.83 3.34
N THR A 97 13.91 8.05 4.24
CA THR A 97 13.31 7.62 5.50
C THR A 97 14.04 8.25 6.67
N GLY A 98 13.32 8.96 7.54
CA GLY A 98 13.80 9.42 8.83
C GLY A 98 13.36 8.49 9.96
N LEU A 99 14.32 8.00 10.75
CA LEU A 99 14.11 7.19 11.94
C LEU A 99 14.42 8.05 13.18
N VAL A 100 13.38 8.56 13.84
CA VAL A 100 13.51 9.45 15.01
C VAL A 100 13.44 8.63 16.29
N TYR A 101 14.44 8.75 17.15
CA TYR A 101 14.50 8.06 18.43
C TYR A 101 14.19 9.00 19.60
N ALA A 102 13.39 8.55 20.56
CA ALA A 102 13.06 9.31 21.77
C ALA A 102 14.28 9.49 22.68
N ARG A 103 15.10 8.43 22.82
CA ARG A 103 16.29 8.43 23.69
C ARG A 103 17.53 8.90 22.94
N ALA A 104 18.24 9.85 23.55
CA ALA A 104 19.51 10.33 23.05
C ALA A 104 20.52 9.18 22.86
N GLY A 105 21.27 9.22 21.77
CA GLY A 105 22.35 8.27 21.45
C GLY A 105 21.89 6.97 20.78
N GLU A 106 20.61 6.59 20.85
CA GLU A 106 20.12 5.37 20.16
C GLU A 106 20.23 5.51 18.64
N ALA A 107 19.89 6.69 18.11
CA ALA A 107 20.01 6.99 16.68
C ALA A 107 21.48 7.00 16.22
N GLU A 108 22.37 7.65 16.98
CA GLU A 108 23.80 7.72 16.63
C GLU A 108 24.45 6.33 16.62
N ARG A 109 24.15 5.49 17.63
CA ARG A 109 24.63 4.11 17.68
C ARG A 109 24.18 3.32 16.45
N LEU A 110 22.90 3.41 16.08
CA LEU A 110 22.38 2.73 14.90
C LEU A 110 23.04 3.23 13.61
N TRP A 111 23.28 4.54 13.47
CA TRP A 111 23.96 5.11 12.32
C TRP A 111 25.38 4.55 12.17
N ARG A 112 26.15 4.48 13.26
CA ARG A 112 27.51 3.89 13.24
C ARG A 112 27.48 2.41 12.84
N GLU A 113 26.52 1.63 13.36
CA GLU A 113 26.31 0.23 12.97
C GLU A 113 26.02 0.10 11.46
N MET A 114 25.17 0.97 10.91
CA MET A 114 24.84 0.95 9.47
C MET A 114 26.02 1.33 8.59
N GLN A 115 26.81 2.34 8.97
CA GLN A 115 27.97 2.78 8.20
C GLN A 115 29.06 1.70 8.11
N ALA A 116 29.25 0.89 9.15
CA ALA A 116 30.22 -0.19 9.15
C ALA A 116 29.94 -1.28 8.09
N GLY A 117 28.71 -1.35 7.56
CA GLY A 117 28.27 -2.36 6.60
C GLY A 117 28.50 -2.05 5.12
N ASP A 118 29.30 -1.02 4.78
CA ASP A 118 29.50 -0.53 3.40
C ASP A 118 28.18 -0.34 2.62
N PRO A 119 27.37 0.66 3.00
CA PRO A 119 25.99 0.78 2.52
C PRO A 119 25.88 1.08 1.02
N ARG A 120 26.98 1.42 0.33
CA ARG A 120 26.98 1.74 -1.10
C ARG A 120 27.08 0.52 -2.01
N ARG A 121 27.68 -0.58 -1.53
CA ARG A 121 28.20 -1.70 -2.34
C ARG A 121 27.22 -2.27 -3.37
N GLU A 122 25.94 -2.36 -3.02
CA GLU A 122 24.92 -3.03 -3.85
C GLU A 122 23.94 -2.06 -4.52
N ILE A 123 24.10 -0.76 -4.31
CA ILE A 123 23.19 0.26 -4.84
C ILE A 123 23.60 0.62 -6.28
N PRO A 124 22.68 0.57 -7.26
CA PRO A 124 22.98 0.99 -8.63
C PRO A 124 23.35 2.47 -8.68
N SER A 125 24.32 2.84 -9.51
CA SER A 125 24.78 4.23 -9.68
C SER A 125 23.65 5.21 -10.01
N ALA A 126 22.65 4.76 -10.79
CA ALA A 126 21.46 5.56 -11.13
C ALA A 126 20.64 5.99 -9.90
N TRP A 127 20.72 5.25 -8.79
CA TRP A 127 20.00 5.50 -7.54
C TRP A 127 20.88 6.11 -6.44
N LEU A 128 22.19 6.22 -6.67
CA LEU A 128 23.16 6.69 -5.69
C LEU A 128 23.31 8.22 -5.73
N THR A 129 22.22 8.94 -5.42
CA THR A 129 22.18 10.42 -5.42
C THR A 129 22.95 11.02 -4.24
N PHE A 130 22.67 10.49 -3.04
CA PHE A 130 23.21 10.93 -1.77
C PHE A 130 23.84 9.74 -1.05
N GLU A 131 24.61 10.02 0.00
CA GLU A 131 25.05 8.99 0.93
C GLU A 131 23.84 8.16 1.40
N PRO A 132 23.91 6.81 1.34
CA PRO A 132 22.72 6.00 1.61
C PRO A 132 22.22 6.10 3.04
N VAL A 133 23.09 6.51 3.97
CA VAL A 133 22.81 6.63 5.39
C VAL A 133 23.49 7.88 5.96
N ASP A 134 22.77 8.68 6.75
CA ASP A 134 23.35 9.78 7.53
C ASP A 134 22.68 9.93 8.90
N PHE A 135 23.25 10.75 9.77
CA PHE A 135 22.72 11.07 11.10
C PHE A 135 22.55 12.58 11.27
N ILE A 136 21.37 12.98 11.76
CA ILE A 136 21.01 14.37 12.06
C ILE A 136 20.95 14.52 13.58
N PRO A 137 21.98 15.09 14.23
CA PRO A 137 22.09 15.08 15.69
C PRO A 137 20.96 15.81 16.42
N HIS A 138 20.57 16.99 15.92
CA HIS A 138 19.55 17.82 16.59
C HIS A 138 18.14 17.23 16.54
N LEU A 139 17.88 16.30 15.60
CA LEU A 139 16.62 15.55 15.53
C LEU A 139 16.73 14.13 16.10
N GLN A 140 17.90 13.70 16.59
CA GLN A 140 18.17 12.30 16.93
C GLN A 140 17.62 11.34 15.85
N MET A 141 17.91 11.67 14.59
CA MET A 141 17.32 11.03 13.42
C MET A 141 18.38 10.32 12.59
N VAL A 142 18.19 9.03 12.34
CA VAL A 142 18.93 8.31 11.30
C VAL A 142 18.18 8.44 10.00
N VAL A 143 18.88 8.82 8.94
CA VAL A 143 18.31 8.94 7.60
C VAL A 143 18.78 7.78 6.74
N GLN A 144 17.85 7.14 6.02
CA GLN A 144 18.12 6.14 5.00
C GLN A 144 17.59 6.62 3.65
N VAL A 145 18.42 6.57 2.62
CA VAL A 145 18.07 6.98 1.25
C VAL A 145 17.76 5.74 0.42
N PHE A 146 16.54 5.66 -0.12
CA PHE A 146 16.13 4.53 -0.96
C PHE A 146 17.09 4.39 -2.17
N PRO A 147 17.51 3.16 -2.54
CA PRO A 147 16.98 1.87 -2.13
C PRO A 147 17.63 1.22 -0.91
N TYR A 148 18.49 1.92 -0.17
CA TYR A 148 19.05 1.37 1.05
C TYR A 148 17.98 1.25 2.14
N ASP A 149 17.85 0.04 2.69
CA ASP A 149 16.98 -0.25 3.83
C ASP A 149 17.60 -1.39 4.63
N ARG A 150 18.01 -1.12 5.87
CA ARG A 150 18.68 -2.11 6.73
C ARG A 150 17.82 -3.34 7.01
N ARG A 151 16.49 -3.22 6.94
CA ARG A 151 15.55 -4.33 7.19
C ARG A 151 15.12 -5.02 5.90
N LEU A 152 15.49 -4.48 4.74
CA LEU A 152 15.33 -5.09 3.41
C LEU A 152 16.69 -5.11 2.68
N PRO A 153 17.72 -5.79 3.21
CA PRO A 153 19.09 -5.74 2.65
C PRO A 153 19.16 -6.15 1.17
N GLN A 154 18.23 -7.00 0.72
CA GLN A 154 18.15 -7.47 -0.65
C GLN A 154 17.54 -6.47 -1.64
N LEU A 155 16.94 -5.38 -1.17
CA LEU A 155 16.24 -4.39 -2.02
C LEU A 155 17.20 -3.75 -3.05
N SER A 156 18.40 -3.36 -2.62
CA SER A 156 19.41 -2.79 -3.53
C SER A 156 19.79 -3.76 -4.65
N ARG A 157 19.95 -5.05 -4.34
CA ARG A 157 20.23 -6.10 -5.35
C ARG A 157 19.08 -6.28 -6.33
N VAL A 158 17.84 -6.26 -5.84
CA VAL A 158 16.64 -6.30 -6.69
C VAL A 158 16.62 -5.11 -7.64
N MET A 159 16.87 -3.88 -7.14
CA MET A 159 17.00 -2.68 -7.95
C MET A 159 18.18 -2.73 -8.93
N ASN A 160 19.23 -3.49 -8.61
CA ASN A 160 20.40 -3.72 -9.46
C ASN A 160 20.23 -4.88 -10.46
N GLY A 161 18.99 -5.31 -10.73
CA GLY A 161 18.71 -6.29 -11.78
C GLY A 161 18.98 -7.75 -11.41
N ALA A 162 19.12 -8.09 -10.13
CA ALA A 162 19.30 -9.48 -9.68
C ALA A 162 18.12 -10.43 -10.05
N LEU A 163 17.03 -9.88 -10.57
CA LEU A 163 15.84 -10.60 -11.02
C LEU A 163 15.75 -10.80 -12.55
N ARG A 164 16.81 -10.50 -13.32
CA ARG A 164 16.89 -10.91 -14.75
C ARG A 164 16.73 -12.42 -14.97
N ARG A 165 16.92 -13.23 -13.93
CA ARG A 165 16.57 -14.67 -13.95
C ARG A 165 15.08 -14.96 -14.15
N LEU A 166 14.20 -13.96 -14.03
CA LEU A 166 12.78 -14.07 -14.33
C LEU A 166 12.48 -13.93 -15.83
N ASP A 167 13.41 -13.41 -16.63
CA ASP A 167 13.18 -13.12 -18.06
C ASP A 167 12.68 -14.35 -18.83
N PRO A 168 13.26 -15.56 -18.69
CA PRO A 168 12.75 -16.74 -19.38
C PRO A 168 11.30 -17.08 -19.03
N LEU A 169 10.88 -16.88 -17.77
CA LEU A 169 9.51 -17.13 -17.32
C LEU A 169 8.52 -16.12 -17.92
N LEU A 170 8.96 -14.87 -18.10
CA LEU A 170 8.16 -13.86 -18.77
C LEU A 170 8.04 -14.15 -20.27
N LEU A 171 9.15 -14.46 -20.94
CA LEU A 171 9.18 -14.76 -22.38
C LEU A 171 8.32 -15.98 -22.72
N ALA A 172 8.26 -16.99 -21.84
CA ALA A 172 7.39 -18.15 -22.02
C ALA A 172 5.90 -17.80 -22.18
N ARG A 173 5.46 -16.62 -21.69
CA ARG A 173 4.07 -16.14 -21.83
C ARG A 173 3.70 -15.71 -23.25
N LEU A 174 4.69 -15.40 -24.10
CA LEU A 174 4.46 -15.06 -25.51
C LEU A 174 4.13 -16.30 -26.37
N GLY A 175 4.20 -17.51 -25.79
CA GLY A 175 3.91 -18.77 -26.44
C GLY A 175 5.06 -19.28 -27.31
N GLY A 176 5.12 -20.60 -27.51
CA GLY A 176 6.12 -21.29 -28.34
C GLY A 176 5.93 -21.09 -29.85
N GLY A 177 5.73 -19.85 -30.30
CA GLY A 177 5.83 -19.51 -31.71
C GLY A 177 7.21 -19.90 -32.25
N ARG A 178 7.33 -20.17 -33.55
CA ARG A 178 8.58 -20.63 -34.19
C ARG A 178 9.79 -19.70 -34.00
N GLY A 179 9.60 -18.50 -33.46
CA GLY A 179 10.64 -17.50 -33.19
C GLY A 179 11.28 -17.63 -31.81
N GLU A 180 12.58 -17.40 -31.75
CA GLU A 180 13.33 -17.32 -30.49
C GLU A 180 13.18 -15.90 -29.92
N TRP A 181 12.34 -15.75 -28.91
CA TRP A 181 12.18 -14.48 -28.18
C TRP A 181 13.39 -14.21 -27.30
N HIS A 182 13.92 -12.99 -27.38
CA HIS A 182 15.06 -12.55 -26.57
C HIS A 182 14.73 -11.27 -25.78
N SER A 183 15.15 -11.23 -24.51
CA SER A 183 15.10 -10.03 -23.67
C SER A 183 16.31 -9.14 -23.98
N THR A 184 16.09 -7.84 -24.17
CA THR A 184 17.17 -6.87 -24.47
C THR A 184 17.35 -5.91 -23.31
N ASP A 185 16.30 -5.14 -23.01
CA ASP A 185 16.28 -4.18 -21.91
C ASP A 185 15.33 -4.62 -20.80
N ALA A 186 15.75 -4.36 -19.56
CA ALA A 186 14.95 -4.59 -18.36
C ALA A 186 14.94 -3.32 -17.50
N THR A 187 13.76 -2.97 -17.01
CA THR A 187 13.54 -1.80 -16.15
C THR A 187 12.89 -2.23 -14.86
N VAL A 188 13.33 -1.62 -13.75
CA VAL A 188 12.74 -1.80 -12.42
C VAL A 188 12.30 -0.42 -11.92
N GLU A 189 10.99 -0.21 -11.85
CA GLU A 189 10.40 1.03 -11.39
C GLU A 189 9.73 0.81 -10.03
N PRO A 190 10.11 1.51 -8.96
CA PRO A 190 9.44 1.35 -7.69
C PRO A 190 8.03 1.97 -7.72
N THR A 191 7.03 1.20 -7.30
CA THR A 191 5.62 1.65 -7.26
C THR A 191 5.15 1.91 -5.84
N ARG A 192 5.68 1.19 -4.85
CA ARG A 192 5.38 1.40 -3.44
C ARG A 192 6.57 1.02 -2.57
N TYR A 193 6.90 1.83 -1.58
CA TYR A 193 7.94 1.51 -0.61
C TYR A 193 7.44 1.74 0.82
N ARG A 194 7.33 0.64 1.58
CA ARG A 194 6.99 0.64 2.99
C ARG A 194 8.25 0.31 3.78
N THR A 195 8.98 1.34 4.21
CA THR A 195 10.27 1.15 4.89
C THR A 195 10.22 0.09 5.99
N GLU A 196 11.23 -0.77 5.99
CA GLU A 196 11.42 -1.93 6.87
C GLU A 196 10.35 -3.03 6.81
N LEU A 197 9.36 -2.93 5.91
CA LEU A 197 8.27 -3.89 5.76
C LEU A 197 8.32 -4.56 4.38
N GLY A 198 8.49 -3.78 3.32
CA GLY A 198 8.60 -4.29 1.96
C GLY A 198 8.51 -3.20 0.89
N ALA A 199 8.70 -3.62 -0.36
CA ALA A 199 8.56 -2.77 -1.54
C ALA A 199 7.77 -3.49 -2.63
N ALA A 200 6.98 -2.75 -3.40
CA ALA A 200 6.40 -3.21 -4.66
C ALA A 200 7.08 -2.46 -5.81
N LEU A 201 7.50 -3.20 -6.82
CA LEU A 201 8.22 -2.70 -7.97
C LEU A 201 7.55 -3.22 -9.24
N LYS A 202 7.49 -2.41 -10.28
CA LYS A 202 7.12 -2.82 -11.63
C LYS A 202 8.39 -3.25 -12.35
N TYR A 203 8.39 -4.47 -12.87
CA TYR A 203 9.46 -4.99 -13.71
C TYR A 203 8.94 -5.10 -15.14
N ALA A 204 9.67 -4.53 -16.08
CA ALA A 204 9.33 -4.60 -17.49
C ALA A 204 10.54 -4.98 -18.34
N ILE A 205 10.34 -5.92 -19.26
CA ILE A 205 11.35 -6.32 -20.24
C ILE A 205 10.87 -6.03 -21.67
N GLN A 206 11.80 -5.67 -22.54
CA GLN A 206 11.56 -5.62 -23.99
C GLN A 206 11.94 -6.96 -24.60
N ALA A 207 10.95 -7.66 -25.14
CA ALA A 207 11.10 -8.93 -25.84
C ALA A 207 11.13 -8.70 -27.34
N HIS A 208 12.11 -9.26 -28.04
CA HIS A 208 12.23 -9.19 -29.50
C HIS A 208 12.20 -10.59 -30.11
N ASP A 209 11.33 -10.80 -31.10
CA ASP A 209 11.26 -12.01 -31.92
C ASP A 209 12.25 -11.89 -33.10
N THR A 210 13.23 -12.78 -33.14
CA THR A 210 14.30 -12.77 -34.15
C THR A 210 13.80 -13.06 -35.57
N LEU A 211 12.72 -13.83 -35.73
CA LEU A 211 12.17 -14.19 -37.04
C LEU A 211 11.20 -13.12 -37.54
N THR A 212 10.27 -12.69 -36.70
CA THR A 212 9.20 -11.78 -37.12
C THR A 212 9.56 -10.31 -36.95
N ARG A 213 10.69 -10.01 -36.29
CA ARG A 213 11.12 -8.64 -35.90
C ARG A 213 10.08 -7.92 -35.04
N ARG A 214 9.16 -8.66 -34.42
CA ARG A 214 8.17 -8.10 -33.50
C ARG A 214 8.84 -7.76 -32.17
N THR A 215 8.37 -6.69 -31.56
CA THR A 215 8.76 -6.31 -30.20
C THR A 215 7.52 -6.27 -29.32
N GLU A 216 7.64 -6.86 -28.13
CA GLU A 216 6.58 -6.90 -27.13
C GLU A 216 7.16 -6.43 -25.79
N THR A 217 6.40 -5.63 -25.04
CA THR A 217 6.77 -5.27 -23.67
C THR A 217 6.07 -6.20 -22.69
N LEU A 218 6.85 -7.00 -21.96
CA LEU A 218 6.32 -7.88 -20.93
C LEU A 218 6.49 -7.24 -19.55
N ARG A 219 5.45 -7.37 -18.72
CA ARG A 219 5.41 -6.75 -17.38
C ARG A 219 5.05 -7.77 -16.30
N CYS A 220 5.63 -7.56 -15.14
CA CYS A 220 5.24 -8.18 -13.88
C CYS A 220 5.47 -7.23 -12.70
N TYR A 221 4.89 -7.57 -11.54
CA TYR A 221 5.07 -6.85 -10.30
C TYR A 221 5.89 -7.69 -9.33
N LEU A 222 6.90 -7.07 -8.73
CA LEU A 222 7.80 -7.66 -7.75
C LEU A 222 7.42 -7.14 -6.37
N LYS A 223 7.10 -8.05 -5.44
CA LYS A 223 6.90 -7.73 -4.04
C LYS A 223 8.10 -8.23 -3.24
N VAL A 224 8.90 -7.29 -2.74
CA VAL A 224 10.07 -7.55 -1.89
C VAL A 224 9.61 -7.56 -0.43
N TYR A 225 9.84 -8.68 0.26
CA TYR A 225 9.38 -8.89 1.64
C TYR A 225 10.54 -8.79 2.64
N ARG A 226 10.23 -8.33 3.86
CA ARG A 226 11.17 -8.40 4.98
C ARG A 226 11.47 -9.85 5.40
N ASN A 227 10.49 -10.73 5.32
CA ASN A 227 10.51 -12.11 5.80
C ASN A 227 9.99 -13.07 4.71
N GLU A 228 9.78 -14.34 5.06
CA GLU A 228 9.34 -15.38 4.11
C GLU A 228 7.83 -15.39 3.80
N GLN A 229 7.07 -14.37 4.23
CA GLN A 229 5.61 -14.30 3.98
C GLN A 229 5.26 -14.40 2.47
N GLY A 230 6.15 -13.92 1.60
CA GLY A 230 5.99 -14.07 0.15
C GLY A 230 5.96 -15.52 -0.34
N SER A 231 6.65 -16.44 0.37
CA SER A 231 6.64 -17.88 0.06
C SER A 231 5.27 -18.51 0.33
N ASP A 232 4.64 -18.16 1.46
CA ASP A 232 3.30 -18.64 1.80
C ASP A 232 2.27 -18.11 0.80
N THR A 233 2.36 -16.82 0.48
CA THR A 233 1.49 -16.16 -0.51
C THR A 233 1.64 -16.79 -1.89
N PHE A 234 2.87 -17.08 -2.33
CA PHE A 234 3.14 -17.77 -3.59
C PHE A 234 2.46 -19.14 -3.67
N ARG A 235 2.60 -19.96 -2.61
CA ARG A 235 1.98 -21.30 -2.55
C ARG A 235 0.46 -21.23 -2.62
N LEU A 236 -0.14 -20.27 -1.91
CA LEU A 236 -1.59 -20.07 -1.92
C LEU A 236 -2.10 -19.60 -3.29
N LEU A 237 -1.49 -18.57 -3.88
CA LEU A 237 -1.90 -18.07 -5.20
C LEU A 237 -1.73 -19.12 -6.30
N ARG A 238 -0.71 -19.99 -6.17
CA ARG A 238 -0.47 -21.07 -7.13
C ARG A 238 -1.60 -22.10 -7.07
N SER A 239 -1.98 -22.55 -5.86
CA SER A 239 -3.07 -23.52 -5.72
C SER A 239 -4.41 -22.98 -6.22
N TRP A 240 -4.67 -21.67 -6.04
CA TRP A 240 -5.88 -21.03 -6.55
C TRP A 240 -5.88 -20.92 -8.08
N SER A 241 -4.74 -20.58 -8.67
CA SER A 241 -4.58 -20.49 -10.13
C SER A 241 -4.76 -21.86 -10.81
N GLU A 242 -4.33 -22.94 -10.15
CA GLU A 242 -4.47 -24.31 -10.66
C GLU A 242 -5.94 -24.80 -10.60
N ARG A 243 -6.68 -24.46 -9.54
CA ARG A 243 -8.11 -24.83 -9.39
C ARG A 243 -9.02 -24.29 -10.49
N THR A 244 -8.73 -23.09 -10.99
CA THR A 244 -9.52 -22.49 -12.09
C THR A 244 -9.38 -23.23 -13.42
N ALA A 245 -8.42 -24.16 -13.56
CA ALA A 245 -8.23 -24.97 -14.75
C ALA A 245 -9.08 -26.26 -14.78
N ASP A 246 -9.71 -26.66 -13.67
CA ASP A 246 -10.37 -27.97 -13.51
C ASP A 246 -11.83 -28.04 -14.04
N GLY A 247 -12.21 -27.20 -15.02
CA GLY A 247 -13.49 -27.31 -15.74
C GLY A 247 -14.77 -26.98 -14.96
N ARG A 248 -14.68 -26.59 -13.69
CA ARG A 248 -15.81 -25.99 -12.94
C ARG A 248 -16.09 -24.59 -13.47
N ARG A 249 -17.36 -24.15 -13.44
CA ARG A 249 -17.70 -22.75 -13.76
C ARG A 249 -16.87 -21.85 -12.84
N PRO A 250 -16.02 -20.97 -13.38
CA PRO A 250 -15.15 -20.16 -12.55
C PRO A 250 -16.00 -19.23 -11.68
N PRO A 251 -15.57 -18.96 -10.43
CA PRO A 251 -16.25 -17.99 -9.59
C PRO A 251 -16.19 -16.60 -10.26
N PRO A 252 -17.07 -15.65 -9.86
CA PRO A 252 -17.08 -14.29 -10.39
C PRO A 252 -15.85 -13.45 -9.97
N TYR A 253 -14.82 -14.08 -9.41
CA TYR A 253 -13.56 -13.48 -9.02
C TYR A 253 -12.39 -14.34 -9.47
N ALA A 254 -11.23 -13.72 -9.65
CA ALA A 254 -9.94 -14.35 -9.90
C ALA A 254 -8.88 -13.69 -9.03
N VAL A 255 -7.67 -14.24 -9.06
CA VAL A 255 -6.50 -13.67 -8.40
C VAL A 255 -5.37 -13.48 -9.39
N VAL A 256 -4.47 -12.57 -9.07
CA VAL A 256 -3.26 -12.38 -9.87
C VAL A 256 -2.42 -13.67 -9.86
N ARG A 257 -2.04 -14.12 -11.06
CA ARG A 257 -1.24 -15.33 -11.21
C ARG A 257 0.17 -15.10 -10.66
N PRO A 258 0.69 -16.00 -9.80
CA PRO A 258 2.06 -15.93 -9.36
C PRO A 258 2.99 -16.50 -10.44
N ILE A 259 4.11 -15.81 -10.69
CA ILE A 259 5.12 -16.22 -11.67
C ILE A 259 6.20 -17.06 -10.97
N ALA A 260 6.80 -16.52 -9.92
CA ALA A 260 7.85 -17.18 -9.14
C ALA A 260 8.00 -16.55 -7.76
N TYR A 261 8.45 -17.33 -6.79
CA TYR A 261 9.02 -16.80 -5.56
C TYR A 261 10.53 -17.05 -5.54
N VAL A 262 11.28 -16.00 -5.30
CA VAL A 262 12.73 -15.99 -5.28
C VAL A 262 13.20 -15.87 -3.84
N SER A 263 13.51 -17.01 -3.21
CA SER A 263 13.81 -17.10 -1.78
C SER A 263 15.03 -16.27 -1.37
N GLU A 264 16.11 -16.28 -2.15
CA GLU A 264 17.35 -15.57 -1.79
C GLU A 264 17.16 -14.04 -1.78
N LEU A 265 16.12 -13.56 -2.49
CA LEU A 265 15.75 -12.14 -2.56
C LEU A 265 14.42 -11.87 -1.87
N ARG A 266 13.80 -12.85 -1.19
CA ARG A 266 12.47 -12.76 -0.57
C ARG A 266 11.49 -11.99 -1.44
N THR A 267 11.44 -12.32 -2.73
CA THR A 267 10.70 -11.54 -3.72
C THR A 267 9.70 -12.42 -4.45
N LEU A 268 8.43 -12.03 -4.40
CA LEU A 268 7.34 -12.65 -5.16
C LEU A 268 7.14 -11.87 -6.47
N ALA A 269 7.21 -12.57 -7.60
CA ALA A 269 6.84 -12.04 -8.90
C ALA A 269 5.40 -12.44 -9.23
N LEU A 270 4.58 -11.45 -9.57
CA LEU A 270 3.16 -11.57 -9.90
C LEU A 270 2.90 -11.02 -11.30
N GLU A 271 1.98 -11.60 -12.04
CA GLU A 271 1.54 -11.00 -13.31
C GLU A 271 0.95 -9.59 -13.12
N GLU A 272 0.91 -8.80 -14.19
CA GLU A 272 0.12 -7.57 -14.19
C GLU A 272 -1.38 -7.92 -14.24
N ALA A 273 -2.16 -7.41 -13.28
CA ALA A 273 -3.60 -7.62 -13.28
C ALA A 273 -4.23 -6.91 -14.50
N PRO A 274 -5.10 -7.58 -15.27
CA PRO A 274 -5.73 -6.98 -16.44
C PRO A 274 -6.81 -5.98 -16.03
N GLY A 275 -7.13 -5.06 -16.94
CA GLY A 275 -8.22 -4.09 -16.76
C GLY A 275 -7.84 -2.87 -15.93
N ALA A 276 -8.83 -2.24 -15.31
CA ALA A 276 -8.67 -1.04 -14.50
C ALA A 276 -9.03 -1.32 -13.03
N SER A 277 -8.39 -0.62 -12.10
CA SER A 277 -8.76 -0.74 -10.69
C SER A 277 -10.15 -0.15 -10.43
N LEU A 278 -10.85 -0.67 -9.41
CA LEU A 278 -12.14 -0.11 -8.98
C LEU A 278 -11.98 1.38 -8.67
N GLN A 279 -10.89 1.78 -8.01
CA GLN A 279 -10.61 3.20 -7.75
C GLN A 279 -10.60 4.04 -9.04
N GLN A 280 -9.92 3.58 -10.09
CA GLN A 280 -9.86 4.30 -11.38
C GLN A 280 -11.24 4.43 -12.01
N ILE A 281 -12.04 3.35 -12.00
CA ILE A 281 -13.40 3.34 -12.53
C ILE A 281 -14.30 4.33 -11.77
N LEU A 282 -14.23 4.33 -10.44
CA LEU A 282 -14.99 5.26 -9.60
C LEU A 282 -14.56 6.72 -9.83
N LEU A 283 -13.26 7.00 -10.01
CA LEU A 283 -12.77 8.35 -10.32
C LEU A 283 -13.23 8.85 -11.70
N GLN A 284 -13.27 7.97 -12.69
CA GLN A 284 -13.78 8.31 -14.03
C GLN A 284 -15.30 8.51 -14.05
N GLY A 285 -16.01 7.95 -13.06
CA GLY A 285 -17.46 8.08 -12.91
C GLY A 285 -18.27 7.24 -13.91
N LEU A 286 -17.61 6.39 -14.71
CA LEU A 286 -18.24 5.49 -15.67
C LEU A 286 -18.80 4.26 -14.93
N ASP A 287 -20.12 4.06 -14.98
CA ASP A 287 -20.86 2.95 -14.37
C ASP A 287 -20.35 2.47 -12.99
N GLY A 288 -20.09 3.41 -12.07
CA GLY A 288 -19.59 3.07 -10.74
C GLY A 288 -20.53 2.15 -9.94
N ALA A 289 -21.84 2.21 -10.20
CA ALA A 289 -22.81 1.30 -9.59
C ALA A 289 -22.73 -0.13 -10.16
N GLY A 290 -22.54 -0.29 -11.47
CA GLY A 290 -22.31 -1.60 -12.09
C GLY A 290 -21.01 -2.24 -11.60
N ALA A 291 -19.93 -1.46 -11.52
CA ALA A 291 -18.67 -1.92 -10.95
C ALA A 291 -18.82 -2.33 -9.47
N ALA A 292 -19.49 -1.51 -8.65
CA ALA A 292 -19.79 -1.82 -7.25
C ALA A 292 -20.56 -3.15 -7.11
N ARG A 293 -21.57 -3.40 -7.96
CA ARG A 293 -22.32 -4.66 -7.97
C ARG A 293 -21.45 -5.85 -8.40
N ALA A 294 -20.62 -5.71 -9.43
CA ALA A 294 -19.71 -6.78 -9.85
C ALA A 294 -18.76 -7.18 -8.71
N VAL A 295 -18.20 -6.20 -8.01
CA VAL A 295 -17.31 -6.42 -6.87
C VAL A 295 -18.05 -7.04 -5.68
N ALA A 296 -19.31 -6.65 -5.43
CA ALA A 296 -20.14 -7.30 -4.41
C ALA A 296 -20.36 -8.79 -4.68
N ARG A 297 -20.63 -9.17 -5.93
CA ARG A 297 -20.76 -10.58 -6.33
C ARG A 297 -19.46 -11.35 -6.12
N ALA A 298 -18.34 -10.75 -6.51
CA ALA A 298 -17.00 -11.32 -6.34
C ALA A 298 -16.65 -11.54 -4.86
N ALA A 299 -16.87 -10.52 -4.01
CA ALA A 299 -16.62 -10.59 -2.58
C ALA A 299 -17.53 -11.64 -1.91
N ALA A 300 -18.83 -11.65 -2.23
CA ALA A 300 -19.78 -12.62 -1.68
C ALA A 300 -19.41 -14.07 -2.05
N ALA A 301 -18.94 -14.30 -3.29
CA ALA A 301 -18.45 -15.60 -3.72
C ALA A 301 -17.16 -15.98 -2.98
N PHE A 302 -16.20 -15.07 -2.88
CA PHE A 302 -14.94 -15.30 -2.18
C PHE A 302 -15.16 -15.62 -0.69
N ASN A 303 -16.01 -14.86 0.00
CA ASN A 303 -16.31 -15.07 1.42
C ASN A 303 -17.09 -16.37 1.71
N GLN A 304 -17.54 -17.10 0.70
CA GLN A 304 -18.23 -18.39 0.83
C GLN A 304 -17.45 -19.55 0.21
N ASP A 305 -16.27 -19.27 -0.35
CA ASP A 305 -15.45 -20.29 -1.01
C ASP A 305 -14.67 -21.13 0.02
N ASP A 306 -14.23 -22.31 -0.40
CA ASP A 306 -13.30 -23.14 0.34
C ASP A 306 -11.95 -23.12 -0.37
N VAL A 307 -11.14 -22.10 -0.08
CA VAL A 307 -9.88 -21.79 -0.76
C VAL A 307 -8.64 -22.23 0.03
N GLY A 308 -8.79 -23.15 0.98
CA GLY A 308 -7.65 -23.74 1.70
C GLY A 308 -6.82 -22.76 2.53
N ILE A 309 -7.43 -21.66 2.99
CA ILE A 309 -6.78 -20.67 3.86
C ILE A 309 -6.66 -21.26 5.27
N THR A 310 -5.46 -21.14 5.86
CA THR A 310 -5.17 -21.66 7.21
C THR A 310 -5.00 -20.57 8.26
N ARG A 311 -4.49 -19.40 7.86
CA ARG A 311 -4.32 -18.23 8.74
C ARG A 311 -5.69 -17.81 9.27
N ARG A 312 -5.77 -17.48 10.56
CA ARG A 312 -6.98 -16.94 11.19
C ARG A 312 -6.79 -15.47 11.56
N HIS A 313 -7.88 -14.71 11.50
CA HIS A 313 -8.00 -13.36 12.04
C HIS A 313 -9.23 -13.38 12.97
N THR A 314 -8.97 -13.35 14.27
CA THR A 314 -9.99 -13.50 15.31
C THR A 314 -10.65 -12.16 15.62
N VAL A 315 -11.76 -12.18 16.36
CA VAL A 315 -12.38 -10.95 16.88
C VAL A 315 -11.38 -10.16 17.75
N ALA A 316 -10.52 -10.85 18.50
CA ALA A 316 -9.50 -10.23 19.33
C ALA A 316 -8.45 -9.49 18.48
N ASP A 317 -8.04 -10.08 17.35
CA ASP A 317 -7.13 -9.43 16.39
C ASP A 317 -7.78 -8.20 15.76
N GLN A 318 -9.05 -8.31 15.33
CA GLN A 318 -9.80 -7.18 14.80
C GLN A 318 -9.93 -6.04 15.81
N LEU A 319 -10.30 -6.34 17.05
CA LEU A 319 -10.41 -5.32 18.09
C LEU A 319 -9.05 -4.71 18.46
N HIS A 320 -7.97 -5.48 18.31
CA HIS A 320 -6.62 -4.94 18.44
C HIS A 320 -6.31 -3.93 17.33
N ASP A 321 -6.62 -4.25 16.07
CA ASP A 321 -6.43 -3.36 14.92
C ASP A 321 -7.22 -2.05 15.08
N VAL A 322 -8.50 -2.14 15.46
CA VAL A 322 -9.36 -0.97 15.70
C VAL A 322 -8.82 -0.13 16.86
N ARG A 323 -8.38 -0.75 17.97
CA ARG A 323 -7.79 -0.02 19.11
C ARG A 323 -6.52 0.71 18.72
N LEU A 324 -5.60 0.06 17.98
CA LEU A 324 -4.39 0.72 17.48
C LEU A 324 -4.72 1.91 16.58
N ALA A 325 -5.72 1.76 15.72
CA ALA A 325 -6.18 2.84 14.85
C ALA A 325 -6.79 3.99 15.65
N ALA A 326 -7.70 3.70 16.57
CA ALA A 326 -8.38 4.66 17.44
C ALA A 326 -7.37 5.48 18.23
N THR A 327 -6.43 4.81 18.89
CA THR A 327 -5.39 5.42 19.69
C THR A 327 -4.49 6.36 18.87
N LEU A 328 -4.19 6.03 17.61
CA LEU A 328 -3.46 6.94 16.73
C LEU A 328 -4.30 8.16 16.34
N VAL A 329 -5.59 7.98 16.05
CA VAL A 329 -6.50 9.09 15.70
C VAL A 329 -6.70 10.02 16.89
N GLN A 330 -6.88 9.50 18.10
CA GLN A 330 -7.04 10.28 19.33
C GLN A 330 -5.80 11.11 19.66
N TRP A 331 -4.60 10.61 19.30
CA TRP A 331 -3.36 11.36 19.42
C TRP A 331 -3.32 12.45 18.32
N ALA A 332 -3.48 12.08 17.05
CA ALA A 332 -3.34 12.99 15.90
C ALA A 332 -4.42 14.10 15.86
N CYS A 333 -5.63 13.82 16.35
CA CYS A 333 -6.78 14.70 16.40
C CYS A 333 -7.40 14.71 17.81
N PRO A 334 -6.81 15.43 18.78
CA PRO A 334 -7.30 15.45 20.16
C PRO A 334 -8.77 15.85 20.30
N ASP A 335 -9.26 16.76 19.46
CA ASP A 335 -10.67 17.22 19.47
C ASP A 335 -11.68 16.12 19.12
N LEU A 336 -11.24 15.04 18.46
CA LEU A 336 -12.10 13.90 18.10
C LEU A 336 -12.07 12.78 19.13
N ARG A 337 -11.29 12.92 20.22
CA ARG A 337 -11.00 11.83 21.16
C ARG A 337 -12.24 11.16 21.71
N ALA A 338 -13.15 11.94 22.31
CA ALA A 338 -14.36 11.41 22.94
C ALA A 338 -15.25 10.66 21.94
N ARG A 339 -15.36 11.15 20.69
CA ARG A 339 -16.16 10.52 19.63
C ARG A 339 -15.55 9.19 19.20
N VAL A 340 -14.23 9.16 18.99
CA VAL A 340 -13.49 7.94 18.64
C VAL A 340 -13.53 6.90 19.77
N GLU A 341 -13.43 7.33 21.02
CA GLU A 341 -13.59 6.46 22.20
C GLU A 341 -14.97 5.82 22.24
N ALA A 342 -16.04 6.61 22.05
CA ALA A 342 -17.41 6.10 22.03
C ALA A 342 -17.64 5.07 20.90
N ILE A 343 -17.18 5.36 19.68
CA ILE A 343 -17.25 4.42 18.55
C ILE A 343 -16.49 3.13 18.87
N THR A 344 -15.26 3.26 19.37
CA THR A 344 -14.40 2.10 19.67
C THR A 344 -15.01 1.23 20.78
N ALA A 345 -15.62 1.84 21.80
CA ALA A 345 -16.31 1.14 22.87
C ALA A 345 -17.55 0.38 22.34
N ALA A 346 -18.35 1.00 21.46
CA ALA A 346 -19.49 0.35 20.83
C ALA A 346 -19.08 -0.86 19.98
N VAL A 347 -18.03 -0.71 19.18
CA VAL A 347 -17.45 -1.82 18.39
C VAL A 347 -16.94 -2.94 19.30
N ALA A 348 -16.23 -2.60 20.38
CA ALA A 348 -15.72 -3.59 21.33
C ALA A 348 -16.81 -4.33 22.08
N ALA A 349 -17.95 -3.68 22.36
CA ALA A 349 -19.07 -4.28 23.07
C ALA A 349 -19.96 -5.16 22.16
N GLY A 350 -20.01 -4.88 20.85
CA GLY A 350 -20.96 -5.52 19.94
C GLY A 350 -20.39 -6.49 18.91
N LEU A 351 -19.06 -6.59 18.75
CA LEU A 351 -18.46 -7.63 17.91
C LEU A 351 -18.41 -8.98 18.65
N GLU A 352 -18.91 -10.01 17.98
CA GLU A 352 -19.01 -11.37 18.50
C GLU A 352 -18.12 -12.32 17.69
N ASP A 353 -17.76 -13.45 18.30
CA ASP A 353 -17.12 -14.54 17.55
C ASP A 353 -18.14 -15.20 16.60
N VAL A 354 -17.73 -15.34 15.34
CA VAL A 354 -18.54 -15.97 14.29
C VAL A 354 -17.81 -17.15 13.68
N ARG A 355 -18.55 -18.01 12.95
CA ARG A 355 -17.92 -19.01 12.10
C ARG A 355 -17.05 -18.28 11.06
N PRO A 356 -15.73 -18.50 11.07
CA PRO A 356 -14.84 -17.76 10.20
C PRO A 356 -14.94 -18.27 8.76
N ALA A 357 -14.76 -17.36 7.82
CA ALA A 357 -14.80 -17.61 6.38
C ALA A 357 -13.67 -16.83 5.69
N PRO A 358 -13.35 -17.12 4.42
CA PRO A 358 -12.29 -16.41 3.71
C PRO A 358 -12.50 -14.90 3.72
N ILE A 359 -11.46 -14.16 4.09
CA ILE A 359 -11.37 -12.71 3.96
C ILE A 359 -10.01 -12.34 3.38
N HIS A 360 -10.02 -11.33 2.53
CA HIS A 360 -8.84 -10.65 2.00
C HIS A 360 -8.11 -9.89 3.11
N ALA A 361 -8.85 -9.35 4.08
CA ALA A 361 -8.37 -8.60 5.24
C ALA A 361 -7.65 -7.28 4.94
N ASP A 362 -7.59 -6.86 3.68
CA ASP A 362 -7.11 -5.55 3.23
C ASP A 362 -7.83 -5.16 1.92
N LEU A 363 -9.14 -5.45 1.85
CA LEU A 363 -9.95 -5.19 0.66
C LEU A 363 -10.25 -3.68 0.54
N LYS A 364 -9.78 -3.07 -0.56
CA LYS A 364 -9.99 -1.65 -0.86
C LYS A 364 -9.94 -1.40 -2.38
N PRO A 365 -10.43 -0.25 -2.88
CA PRO A 365 -10.66 -0.04 -4.31
C PRO A 365 -9.44 -0.16 -5.23
N ASP A 366 -8.22 0.08 -4.74
CA ASP A 366 -6.97 -0.09 -5.50
C ASP A 366 -6.47 -1.55 -5.55
N HIS A 367 -7.05 -2.43 -4.73
CA HIS A 367 -6.73 -3.86 -4.68
C HIS A 367 -7.67 -4.74 -5.52
N ILE A 368 -8.59 -4.10 -6.25
CA ILE A 368 -9.66 -4.75 -7.00
C ILE A 368 -9.58 -4.27 -8.43
N PHE A 369 -9.39 -5.17 -9.38
CA PHE A 369 -9.33 -4.88 -10.81
C PHE A 369 -10.53 -5.46 -11.54
N LEU A 370 -11.03 -4.75 -12.54
CA LEU A 370 -12.14 -5.18 -13.38
C LEU A 370 -11.69 -5.25 -14.83
N SER A 371 -11.88 -6.42 -15.44
CA SER A 371 -11.62 -6.68 -16.85
C SER A 371 -12.86 -7.34 -17.46
N GLY A 372 -13.73 -6.53 -18.07
CA GLY A 372 -15.07 -6.98 -18.45
C GLY A 372 -15.89 -7.33 -17.20
N GLU A 373 -16.48 -8.52 -17.17
CA GLU A 373 -17.25 -9.00 -16.01
C GLU A 373 -16.37 -9.66 -14.93
N GLN A 374 -15.08 -9.89 -15.20
CA GLN A 374 -14.19 -10.56 -14.28
C GLN A 374 -13.61 -9.56 -13.25
N VAL A 375 -13.78 -9.88 -11.96
CA VAL A 375 -13.11 -9.17 -10.86
C VAL A 375 -11.82 -9.91 -10.51
N ILE A 376 -10.72 -9.18 -10.36
CA ILE A 376 -9.42 -9.72 -9.94
C ILE A 376 -9.00 -9.08 -8.62
N PHE A 377 -8.74 -9.91 -7.61
CA PHE A 377 -8.14 -9.46 -6.34
C PHE A 377 -6.62 -9.53 -6.41
N ILE A 378 -5.97 -8.47 -5.92
CA ILE A 378 -4.52 -8.39 -5.74
C ILE A 378 -4.17 -8.13 -4.28
N ASP A 379 -2.89 -8.25 -3.91
CA ASP A 379 -2.41 -8.02 -2.54
C ASP A 379 -3.00 -8.94 -1.46
N LEU A 380 -2.95 -10.25 -1.73
CA LEU A 380 -3.48 -11.31 -0.85
C LEU A 380 -2.52 -11.74 0.28
N ASP A 381 -1.56 -10.90 0.66
CA ASP A 381 -0.60 -11.22 1.74
C ASP A 381 -1.27 -11.35 3.12
N SER A 382 -2.41 -10.68 3.30
CA SER A 382 -3.14 -10.59 4.56
C SER A 382 -4.30 -11.57 4.65
N VAL A 383 -4.55 -12.35 3.60
CA VAL A 383 -5.69 -13.25 3.51
C VAL A 383 -5.75 -14.20 4.70
N ALA A 384 -6.95 -14.37 5.26
CA ALA A 384 -7.19 -15.14 6.45
C ALA A 384 -8.62 -15.72 6.46
N LEU A 385 -8.89 -16.61 7.40
CA LEU A 385 -10.22 -16.96 7.85
C LEU A 385 -10.60 -16.00 8.98
N GLY A 386 -11.65 -15.22 8.79
CA GLY A 386 -12.15 -14.26 9.78
C GLY A 386 -13.63 -13.99 9.60
N ASP A 387 -14.14 -12.90 10.19
CA ASP A 387 -15.54 -12.53 9.97
C ASP A 387 -15.76 -12.09 8.51
N PRO A 388 -16.60 -12.77 7.72
CA PRO A 388 -16.80 -12.45 6.31
C PRO A 388 -17.33 -11.04 6.06
N VAL A 389 -17.89 -10.38 7.07
CA VAL A 389 -18.44 -9.01 6.97
C VAL A 389 -17.34 -7.94 7.04
N ARG A 390 -16.12 -8.30 7.47
CA ARG A 390 -14.99 -7.36 7.60
C ARG A 390 -14.58 -6.73 6.26
N ASP A 391 -14.43 -7.54 5.22
CA ASP A 391 -14.04 -7.08 3.89
C ASP A 391 -15.07 -6.13 3.24
N PRO A 392 -16.38 -6.48 3.17
CA PRO A 392 -17.44 -5.57 2.72
C PRO A 392 -17.42 -4.24 3.47
N ALA A 393 -17.27 -4.28 4.79
CA ALA A 393 -17.25 -3.08 5.62
C ALA A 393 -16.01 -2.21 5.37
N HIS A 394 -14.84 -2.82 5.20
CA HIS A 394 -13.62 -2.11 4.79
C HIS A 394 -13.80 -1.43 3.44
N LEU A 395 -14.28 -2.14 2.42
CA LEU A 395 -14.48 -1.55 1.10
C LEU A 395 -15.47 -0.38 1.16
N VAL A 396 -16.59 -0.53 1.87
CA VAL A 396 -17.57 0.54 2.08
C VAL A 396 -16.97 1.73 2.81
N ALA A 397 -16.15 1.50 3.84
CA ALA A 397 -15.46 2.58 4.56
C ALA A 397 -14.51 3.36 3.65
N TYR A 398 -13.76 2.70 2.76
CA TYR A 398 -12.89 3.38 1.79
C TYR A 398 -13.71 4.22 0.78
N VAL A 399 -14.81 3.67 0.27
CA VAL A 399 -15.66 4.37 -0.72
C VAL A 399 -16.43 5.52 -0.07
N ALA A 400 -17.14 5.29 1.04
CA ALA A 400 -17.92 6.30 1.75
C ALA A 400 -17.02 7.38 2.39
N GLY A 401 -15.87 6.98 2.93
CA GLY A 401 -14.82 7.90 3.40
C GLY A 401 -14.06 8.62 2.28
N ARG A 402 -14.33 8.26 1.01
CA ARG A 402 -13.76 8.83 -0.22
C ARG A 402 -12.23 8.81 -0.26
N VAL A 403 -11.60 7.78 0.31
CA VAL A 403 -10.14 7.66 0.33
C VAL A 403 -9.62 7.52 -1.10
N GLY A 404 -8.88 8.52 -1.57
CA GLY A 404 -8.41 8.59 -2.95
C GLY A 404 -9.53 8.81 -3.98
N LEU A 405 -10.68 9.30 -3.54
CA LEU A 405 -11.85 9.68 -4.33
C LEU A 405 -12.28 11.12 -3.99
N ASP A 406 -11.33 12.00 -3.64
CA ASP A 406 -11.61 13.35 -3.11
C ASP A 406 -12.46 14.22 -4.05
N SER A 407 -12.27 14.02 -5.36
CA SER A 407 -13.01 14.69 -6.44
C SER A 407 -14.45 14.17 -6.61
N VAL A 408 -14.78 13.02 -6.03
CA VAL A 408 -16.11 12.42 -6.11
C VAL A 408 -17.05 13.07 -5.07
N PRO A 409 -18.24 13.53 -5.47
CA PRO A 409 -19.24 14.02 -4.53
C PRO A 409 -19.66 12.96 -3.51
N ALA A 410 -19.76 13.34 -2.23
CA ALA A 410 -20.09 12.40 -1.14
C ALA A 410 -21.40 11.62 -1.37
N ALA A 411 -22.44 12.28 -1.90
CA ALA A 411 -23.71 11.61 -2.21
C ALA A 411 -23.55 10.50 -3.25
N ARG A 412 -22.68 10.69 -4.25
CA ARG A 412 -22.40 9.70 -5.29
C ARG A 412 -21.59 8.53 -4.73
N ALA A 413 -20.57 8.80 -3.91
CA ALA A 413 -19.79 7.76 -3.25
C ALA A 413 -20.68 6.88 -2.35
N ARG A 414 -21.58 7.50 -1.57
CA ARG A 414 -22.56 6.76 -0.76
C ARG A 414 -23.52 5.93 -1.61
N ALA A 415 -23.98 6.43 -2.76
CA ALA A 415 -24.84 5.67 -3.67
C ALA A 415 -24.13 4.40 -4.21
N TRP A 416 -22.83 4.49 -4.53
CA TRP A 416 -22.06 3.31 -4.95
C TRP A 416 -21.83 2.33 -3.80
N ALA A 417 -21.53 2.82 -2.60
CA ALA A 417 -21.43 1.98 -1.41
C ALA A 417 -22.75 1.24 -1.14
N ALA A 418 -23.89 1.94 -1.20
CA ALA A 418 -25.21 1.33 -1.03
C ALA A 418 -25.51 0.26 -2.10
N ALA A 419 -25.14 0.51 -3.36
CA ALA A 419 -25.29 -0.47 -4.44
C ALA A 419 -24.45 -1.75 -4.21
N PHE A 420 -23.23 -1.60 -3.66
CA PHE A 420 -22.40 -2.73 -3.25
C PHE A 420 -23.05 -3.50 -2.08
N VAL A 421 -23.50 -2.79 -1.04
CA VAL A 421 -24.10 -3.38 0.18
C VAL A 421 -25.33 -4.20 -0.17
N ALA A 422 -26.26 -3.65 -0.96
CA ALA A 422 -27.47 -4.35 -1.38
C ALA A 422 -27.13 -5.65 -2.13
N GLU A 423 -26.29 -5.57 -3.14
CA GLU A 423 -25.92 -6.72 -3.98
C GLU A 423 -25.16 -7.80 -3.19
N TYR A 424 -24.34 -7.41 -2.21
CA TYR A 424 -23.59 -8.34 -1.36
C TYR A 424 -24.53 -9.09 -0.42
N PHE A 425 -25.40 -8.38 0.30
CA PHE A 425 -26.31 -8.99 1.28
C PHE A 425 -27.42 -9.83 0.64
N ASP A 426 -27.74 -9.62 -0.64
CA ASP A 426 -28.63 -10.51 -1.40
C ASP A 426 -28.00 -11.88 -1.70
N ARG A 427 -26.69 -12.06 -1.48
CA ARG A 427 -25.91 -13.26 -1.89
C ARG A 427 -25.26 -14.01 -0.75
N VAL A 428 -25.39 -13.52 0.47
CA VAL A 428 -24.78 -14.12 1.66
C VAL A 428 -25.85 -14.42 2.71
N PRO A 429 -25.55 -15.26 3.72
CA PRO A 429 -26.51 -15.56 4.77
C PRO A 429 -27.04 -14.31 5.48
N ALA A 430 -28.37 -14.19 5.60
CA ALA A 430 -29.04 -13.06 6.23
C ALA A 430 -28.49 -12.65 7.62
N PRO A 431 -28.05 -13.58 8.51
CA PRO A 431 -27.45 -13.20 9.79
C PRO A 431 -26.20 -12.32 9.69
N TRP A 432 -25.49 -12.32 8.54
CA TRP A 432 -24.29 -11.50 8.35
C TRP A 432 -24.59 -10.00 8.40
N ARG A 433 -25.80 -9.59 7.99
CA ARG A 433 -26.18 -8.17 7.96
C ARG A 433 -26.20 -7.52 9.36
N LYS A 434 -26.52 -8.30 10.40
CA LYS A 434 -26.72 -7.78 11.78
C LYS A 434 -25.51 -7.04 12.34
N ARG A 435 -24.29 -7.45 11.98
CA ARG A 435 -23.03 -6.88 12.50
C ARG A 435 -22.40 -5.84 11.57
N PHE A 436 -22.95 -5.66 10.37
CA PHE A 436 -22.34 -4.83 9.32
C PHE A 436 -22.07 -3.38 9.76
N ALA A 437 -23.02 -2.76 10.46
CA ALA A 437 -22.89 -1.40 10.96
C ALA A 437 -21.67 -1.21 11.88
N LEU A 438 -21.45 -2.15 12.82
CA LEU A 438 -20.31 -2.11 13.74
C LEU A 438 -18.98 -2.37 13.00
N HIS A 439 -18.96 -3.30 12.05
CA HIS A 439 -17.78 -3.49 11.20
C HIS A 439 -17.45 -2.22 10.39
N CYS A 440 -18.46 -1.52 9.84
CA CYS A 440 -18.26 -0.26 9.12
C CYS A 440 -17.71 0.84 10.03
N ALA A 441 -18.25 0.97 11.25
CA ALA A 441 -17.77 1.95 12.22
C ALA A 441 -16.29 1.70 12.58
N GLY A 442 -15.92 0.45 12.89
CA GLY A 442 -14.52 0.08 13.15
C GLY A 442 -13.62 0.32 11.94
N ALA A 443 -14.07 -0.07 10.74
CA ALA A 443 -13.38 0.15 9.47
C ALA A 443 -13.10 1.63 9.20
N LEU A 444 -14.05 2.53 9.50
CA LEU A 444 -13.89 3.96 9.31
C LEU A 444 -12.87 4.57 10.28
N ILE A 445 -12.72 4.02 11.49
CA ILE A 445 -11.61 4.37 12.39
C ILE A 445 -10.26 3.87 11.83
N GLU A 446 -10.21 2.65 11.29
CA GLU A 446 -9.01 2.13 10.60
C GLU A 446 -8.62 2.98 9.38
N VAL A 447 -9.60 3.44 8.60
CA VAL A 447 -9.45 4.37 7.48
C VAL A 447 -8.95 5.74 7.95
N ALA A 448 -9.55 6.32 8.99
CA ALA A 448 -9.10 7.59 9.57
C ALA A 448 -7.63 7.51 9.99
N SER A 449 -7.25 6.44 10.69
CA SER A 449 -5.85 6.18 11.03
C SER A 449 -4.97 6.05 9.78
N GLY A 450 -5.47 5.41 8.72
CA GLY A 450 -4.82 5.30 7.41
C GLY A 450 -4.54 6.65 6.75
N LEU A 451 -5.51 7.57 6.72
CA LEU A 451 -5.38 8.90 6.14
C LEU A 451 -4.23 9.69 6.78
N PHE A 452 -4.17 9.67 8.11
CA PHE A 452 -3.05 10.26 8.83
C PHE A 452 -1.72 9.53 8.56
N ARG A 453 -1.68 8.19 8.64
CA ARG A 453 -0.43 7.42 8.41
C ARG A 453 0.15 7.62 7.02
N HIS A 454 -0.68 7.84 6.00
CA HIS A 454 -0.23 8.11 4.63
C HIS A 454 -0.05 9.60 4.34
N GLN A 455 -0.22 10.47 5.35
CA GLN A 455 -0.06 11.92 5.23
C GLN A 455 -0.85 12.47 4.04
N GLU A 456 -2.09 11.99 3.85
CA GLU A 456 -2.92 12.44 2.74
C GLU A 456 -3.15 13.96 2.83
N PRO A 457 -3.31 14.67 1.70
CA PRO A 457 -3.56 16.10 1.73
C PRO A 457 -4.81 16.43 2.55
N ARG A 458 -4.69 17.38 3.49
CA ARG A 458 -5.78 17.78 4.40
C ARG A 458 -6.29 16.61 5.25
N TRP A 459 -5.40 15.69 5.64
CA TRP A 459 -5.75 14.46 6.36
C TRP A 459 -6.60 14.74 7.62
N ARG A 460 -6.41 15.86 8.33
CA ARG A 460 -7.18 16.18 9.54
C ARG A 460 -8.66 16.39 9.24
N GLU A 461 -8.96 17.11 8.15
CA GLU A 461 -10.33 17.27 7.66
C GLU A 461 -10.92 15.92 7.21
N GLN A 462 -10.15 15.11 6.50
CA GLN A 462 -10.59 13.80 6.04
C GLN A 462 -10.82 12.82 7.19
N VAL A 463 -9.96 12.86 8.23
CA VAL A 463 -10.11 12.09 9.48
C VAL A 463 -11.41 12.48 10.18
N ALA A 464 -11.68 13.78 10.33
CA ALA A 464 -12.93 14.25 10.92
C ALA A 464 -14.16 13.78 10.13
N ALA A 465 -14.09 13.81 8.79
CA ALA A 465 -15.15 13.30 7.93
C ALA A 465 -15.37 11.79 8.08
N ALA A 466 -14.30 10.99 8.16
CA ALA A 466 -14.38 9.55 8.39
C ALA A 466 -15.02 9.21 9.75
N VAL A 467 -14.70 9.97 10.80
CA VAL A 467 -15.35 9.82 12.12
C VAL A 467 -16.85 10.16 12.06
N VAL A 468 -17.24 11.19 11.31
CA VAL A 468 -18.67 11.50 11.07
C VAL A 468 -19.38 10.36 10.34
N GLU A 469 -18.77 9.76 9.31
CA GLU A 469 -19.35 8.60 8.64
C GLU A 469 -19.44 7.38 9.57
N ALA A 470 -18.51 7.23 10.53
CA ALA A 470 -18.54 6.13 11.50
C ALA A 470 -19.75 6.25 12.44
N GLU A 471 -20.09 7.46 12.88
CA GLU A 471 -21.29 7.72 13.69
C GLU A 471 -22.58 7.46 12.91
N ARG A 472 -22.61 7.83 11.62
CA ARG A 472 -23.73 7.51 10.71
C ARG A 472 -23.90 6.01 10.53
N ALA A 473 -22.80 5.27 10.38
CA ALA A 473 -22.82 3.81 10.28
C ALA A 473 -23.52 3.18 11.48
N MET A 474 -23.20 3.63 12.70
CA MET A 474 -23.82 3.13 13.94
C MET A 474 -25.30 3.50 14.08
N SER A 475 -25.72 4.62 13.48
CA SER A 475 -27.12 5.09 13.52
C SER A 475 -28.02 4.35 12.52
N GLY A 476 -27.46 3.52 11.63
CA GLY A 476 -28.20 2.73 10.64
C GLY A 476 -28.33 3.37 9.26
N ASP A 477 -27.76 4.56 9.05
CA ASP A 477 -27.95 5.36 7.82
C ASP A 477 -27.11 4.88 6.61
N LEU A 478 -26.28 3.85 6.78
CA LEU A 478 -25.48 3.22 5.70
C LEU A 478 -26.02 1.84 5.28
N GLY A 479 -27.15 1.42 5.86
CA GLY A 479 -27.70 0.07 5.79
C GLY A 479 -28.84 -0.12 4.79
#